data_AF-Q946D7-F1
#
_entry.id   AF-Q946D7-F1
#
_cell.length_a   1.000
_cell.length_b   1.000
_cell.length_c   1.000
_cell.angle_alpha   90.00
_cell.angle_beta   90.00
_cell.angle_gamma   90.00
#
_symmetry.space_group_name_H-M   'P 1'
#
loop_
_entity.id
_entity.type
_entity.pdbx_description
1 polymer ?
#
loop_
_entity_poly.entity_id
_entity_poly.type
_entity_poly.pdbx_seq_one_letter_code
_entity_poly.pdbx_strand_id
1 'polypeptide(L)'
;MNSSLMKSLPISSLLIMIASLITTPTHATFTVKNNWGFTVWGARHLWAKELPANAHGLSMSLPARAGGWGRTGCTSNGGNNLQCTTGGWHAIRPAAGTPVHPLSPQLSTLKQTHSTTIDISLVDGFNVPTSFGGCPI
;
A
#
# COMPACT_ATOMS: atom_id res chain seq x y z
N MET A 1 22.97 -24.08 -52.17
CA MET A 1 22.83 -23.08 -51.09
C MET A 1 22.27 -23.80 -49.88
N ASN A 2 23.09 -24.03 -48.86
CA ASN A 2 22.81 -24.94 -47.73
C ASN A 2 21.70 -24.37 -46.83
N SER A 3 20.57 -25.09 -46.69
CA SER A 3 19.47 -24.71 -45.80
C SER A 3 19.66 -25.15 -44.34
N SER A 4 20.90 -25.26 -43.86
CA SER A 4 21.21 -25.80 -42.53
C SER A 4 21.85 -24.75 -41.62
N LEU A 5 21.16 -23.62 -41.45
CA LEU A 5 21.54 -22.59 -40.50
C LEU A 5 20.35 -22.15 -39.62
N MET A 6 19.48 -23.11 -39.31
CA MET A 6 18.59 -23.03 -38.14
C MET A 6 19.12 -24.04 -37.10
N LYS A 7 20.36 -23.83 -36.66
CA LYS A 7 20.92 -24.60 -35.54
C LYS A 7 20.20 -24.14 -34.27
N SER A 8 19.69 -25.12 -33.52
CA SER A 8 18.88 -24.94 -32.32
C SER A 8 19.40 -23.77 -31.47
N LEU A 9 18.56 -22.74 -31.29
CA LEU A 9 18.79 -21.81 -30.19
C LEU A 9 18.83 -22.66 -28.92
N PRO A 10 19.93 -22.69 -28.17
CA PRO A 10 19.99 -23.51 -26.98
C PRO A 10 18.91 -23.00 -26.03
N ILE A 11 17.99 -23.89 -25.65
CA ILE A 11 16.85 -23.61 -24.77
C ILE A 11 17.31 -22.85 -23.52
N SER A 12 18.53 -23.11 -23.05
CA SER A 12 19.21 -22.38 -21.98
C SER A 12 19.34 -20.87 -22.23
N SER A 13 19.75 -20.43 -23.42
CA SER A 13 19.85 -18.99 -23.75
C SER A 13 18.48 -18.32 -23.83
N LEU A 14 17.45 -19.04 -24.30
CA LEU A 14 16.08 -18.54 -24.31
C LEU A 14 15.52 -18.38 -22.89
N LEU A 15 15.80 -19.34 -21.99
CA LEU A 15 15.42 -19.27 -20.58
C LEU A 15 16.10 -18.11 -19.85
N ILE A 16 17.38 -17.84 -20.12
CA ILE A 16 18.11 -16.70 -19.55
C ILE A 16 17.53 -15.36 -20.03
N MET A 17 17.15 -15.27 -21.32
CA MET A 17 16.47 -14.09 -21.87
C MET A 17 15.07 -13.90 -21.27
N ILE A 18 14.30 -14.96 -21.08
CA ILE A 18 12.97 -14.86 -20.44
C ILE A 18 13.12 -14.45 -18.96
N ALA A 19 14.13 -14.97 -18.27
CA ALA A 19 14.43 -14.58 -16.89
C ALA A 19 14.84 -13.11 -16.75
N SER A 20 15.53 -12.54 -17.75
CA SER A 20 15.91 -11.12 -17.74
C SER A 20 14.75 -10.16 -18.04
N LEU A 21 13.63 -10.65 -18.58
CA LEU A 21 12.39 -9.89 -18.74
C LEU A 21 11.57 -9.79 -17.45
N ILE A 22 11.97 -10.48 -16.37
CA ILE A 22 11.29 -10.39 -15.07
C ILE A 22 11.65 -9.05 -14.42
N THR A 23 10.77 -8.06 -14.56
CA THR A 23 10.91 -6.78 -13.88
C THR A 23 10.59 -6.92 -12.39
N THR A 24 11.48 -6.44 -11.51
CA THR A 24 11.19 -6.36 -10.08
C THR A 24 10.28 -5.17 -9.78
N PRO A 25 9.30 -5.31 -8.87
CA PRO A 25 8.48 -4.18 -8.46
C PRO A 25 9.34 -3.14 -7.75
N THR A 26 9.24 -1.89 -8.19
CA THR A 26 9.84 -0.74 -7.52
C THR A 26 9.08 -0.40 -6.25
N HIS A 27 9.80 -0.08 -5.18
CA HIS A 27 9.24 0.29 -3.90
C HIS A 27 9.78 1.65 -3.45
N ALA A 28 8.90 2.47 -2.88
CA ALA A 28 9.24 3.69 -2.16
C ALA A 28 9.05 3.47 -0.66
N THR A 29 9.87 4.12 0.17
CA THR A 29 9.79 4.00 1.64
C THR A 29 9.43 5.35 2.24
N PHE A 30 8.43 5.33 3.12
CA PHE A 30 7.91 6.50 3.81
C PHE A 30 8.13 6.36 5.31
N THR A 31 8.56 7.44 5.94
CA THR A 31 8.57 7.54 7.39
C THR A 31 7.26 8.17 7.85
N VAL A 32 6.44 7.36 8.52
CA VAL A 32 5.15 7.78 9.07
C VAL A 32 5.33 8.31 10.48
N LYS A 33 4.67 9.43 10.74
CA LYS A 33 4.70 10.17 12.00
C LYS A 33 3.26 10.43 12.45
N ASN A 34 2.96 10.07 13.69
CA ASN A 34 1.72 10.43 14.36
C ASN A 34 1.98 11.67 15.23
N ASN A 35 1.33 12.78 14.90
CA ASN A 35 1.36 14.01 15.69
C ASN A 35 0.09 14.19 16.55
N TRP A 36 -0.80 13.19 16.55
CA TRP A 36 -2.06 13.25 17.25
C TRP A 36 -1.93 12.73 18.69
N GLY A 37 -2.80 13.23 19.56
CA GLY A 37 -2.92 12.80 20.96
C GLY A 37 -3.61 11.44 21.15
N PHE A 38 -3.81 10.67 20.08
CA PHE A 38 -4.43 9.35 20.11
C PHE A 38 -3.67 8.36 19.22
N THR A 39 -3.78 7.06 19.54
CA THR A 39 -3.18 5.99 18.75
C THR A 39 -3.84 5.88 17.38
N VAL A 40 -3.01 5.77 16.34
CA VAL A 40 -3.42 5.46 14.98
C VAL A 40 -2.74 4.18 14.52
N TRP A 41 -3.33 3.46 13.59
CA TRP A 41 -2.69 2.30 12.96
C TRP A 41 -2.33 2.65 11.53
N GLY A 42 -1.03 2.77 11.24
CA GLY A 42 -0.55 2.96 9.89
C GLY A 42 -0.77 1.69 9.07
N ALA A 43 -1.42 1.80 7.93
CA ALA A 43 -1.90 0.67 7.15
C ALA A 43 -1.50 0.78 5.69
N ARG A 44 -1.29 -0.39 5.08
CA ARG A 44 -1.08 -0.62 3.65
C ARG A 44 -1.62 -2.01 3.34
N HIS A 45 -2.61 -2.12 2.45
CA HIS A 45 -3.15 -3.41 2.04
C HIS A 45 -3.48 -4.30 3.28
N LEU A 46 -3.07 -5.57 3.25
CA LEU A 46 -3.16 -6.56 4.33
C LEU A 46 -2.30 -6.26 5.59
N TRP A 47 -1.53 -5.19 5.60
CA TRP A 47 -0.63 -4.84 6.70
C TRP A 47 -1.13 -3.62 7.47
N ALA A 48 -0.99 -3.68 8.80
CA ALA A 48 -1.19 -2.56 9.69
C ALA A 48 -0.21 -2.64 10.86
N LYS A 49 0.20 -1.49 11.37
CA LYS A 49 1.00 -1.39 12.58
C LYS A 49 0.53 -0.24 13.44
N GLU A 50 0.44 -0.51 14.73
CA GLU A 50 0.15 0.48 15.74
C GLU A 50 1.22 1.57 15.76
N LEU A 51 0.76 2.82 15.81
CA LEU A 51 1.58 4.01 15.98
C LEU A 51 0.96 4.82 17.14
N PRO A 52 1.55 4.73 18.35
CA PRO A 52 1.04 5.42 19.53
C PRO A 52 0.91 6.93 19.34
N ALA A 53 0.17 7.57 20.24
CA ALA A 53 0.06 9.03 20.29
C ALA A 53 1.45 9.69 20.30
N ASN A 54 1.65 10.72 19.48
CA ASN A 54 2.91 11.44 19.33
C ASN A 54 4.14 10.57 18.95
N ALA A 55 3.94 9.36 18.41
CA ALA A 55 5.03 8.47 18.00
C ALA A 55 5.49 8.72 16.57
N HIS A 56 6.77 8.48 16.30
CA HIS A 56 7.41 8.74 15.02
C HIS A 56 8.26 7.53 14.58
N GLY A 57 8.63 7.49 13.31
CA GLY A 57 9.62 6.52 12.82
C GLY A 57 9.05 5.20 12.30
N LEU A 58 7.73 5.12 12.04
CA LEU A 58 7.17 3.93 11.39
C LEU A 58 7.57 3.92 9.91
N SER A 59 8.46 3.01 9.54
CA SER A 59 8.86 2.81 8.14
C SER A 59 7.79 2.01 7.39
N MET A 60 7.29 2.59 6.30
CA MET A 60 6.29 1.99 5.43
C MET A 60 6.83 1.94 4.01
N SER A 61 7.18 0.74 3.55
CA SER A 61 7.45 0.50 2.13
C SER A 61 6.12 0.49 1.37
N LEU A 62 6.08 0.95 0.12
CA LEU A 62 4.91 0.93 -0.77
C LEU A 62 5.39 0.58 -2.19
N PRO A 63 4.81 -0.42 -2.87
CA PRO A 63 5.10 -0.64 -4.28
C PRO A 63 4.54 0.51 -5.12
N ALA A 64 4.96 0.57 -6.39
CA ALA A 64 4.31 1.45 -7.36
C ALA A 64 2.78 1.22 -7.37
N ARG A 65 2.04 2.32 -7.45
CA ARG A 65 0.57 2.41 -7.50
C ARG A 65 -0.14 1.89 -6.25
N ALA A 66 0.52 1.97 -5.09
CA ALA A 66 -0.08 1.64 -3.80
C ALA A 66 -0.25 2.87 -2.90
N GLY A 67 -1.05 2.66 -1.85
CA GLY A 67 -1.35 3.65 -0.83
C GLY A 67 -1.21 3.15 0.59
N GLY A 68 -1.10 4.12 1.50
CA GLY A 68 -1.21 3.94 2.93
C GLY A 68 -2.23 4.89 3.56
N TRP A 69 -2.76 4.48 4.72
CA TRP A 69 -3.73 5.26 5.49
C TRP A 69 -3.58 5.05 7.00
N GLY A 70 -4.20 5.93 7.77
CA GLY A 70 -4.41 5.74 9.20
C GLY A 70 -5.73 5.04 9.49
N ARG A 71 -5.73 4.06 10.40
CA ARG A 71 -6.94 3.49 11.01
C ARG A 71 -7.08 3.99 12.45
N THR A 72 -8.30 4.20 12.91
CA THR A 72 -8.58 4.70 14.28
C THR A 72 -9.61 3.83 14.99
N GLY A 73 -9.61 3.90 16.32
CA GLY A 73 -10.52 3.12 17.16
C GLY A 73 -10.31 1.62 16.98
N CYS A 74 -9.04 1.18 16.87
CA CYS A 74 -8.73 -0.21 16.57
C CYS A 74 -8.60 -1.07 17.83
N THR A 75 -9.14 -2.28 17.77
CA THR A 75 -9.01 -3.34 18.78
C THR A 75 -8.43 -4.60 18.13
N SER A 76 -7.40 -5.16 18.78
CA SER A 76 -6.84 -6.46 18.41
C SER A 76 -7.63 -7.55 19.12
N ASN A 77 -8.34 -8.39 18.37
CA ASN A 77 -9.13 -9.50 18.92
C ASN A 77 -8.33 -10.82 18.97
N GLY A 78 -6.99 -10.73 18.93
CA GLY A 78 -6.09 -11.89 18.84
C GLY A 78 -5.84 -12.36 17.41
N GLY A 79 -4.68 -12.98 17.18
CA GLY A 79 -4.22 -13.40 15.84
C GLY A 79 -3.99 -12.20 14.90
N ASN A 80 -4.30 -12.38 13.62
CA ASN A 80 -4.18 -11.34 12.58
C ASN A 80 -5.48 -10.51 12.43
N ASN A 81 -6.32 -10.45 13.46
CA ASN A 81 -7.63 -9.79 13.42
C ASN A 81 -7.59 -8.43 14.11
N LEU A 82 -7.55 -7.37 13.29
CA LEU A 82 -7.61 -5.98 13.75
C LEU A 82 -8.93 -5.35 13.28
N GLN A 83 -9.83 -5.09 14.22
CA GLN A 83 -11.07 -4.37 13.97
C GLN A 83 -10.86 -2.89 14.23
N CYS A 84 -11.33 -2.01 13.36
CA CYS A 84 -11.15 -0.57 13.49
C CYS A 84 -12.46 0.16 13.20
N THR A 85 -12.74 1.23 13.94
CA THR A 85 -13.90 2.11 13.68
C THR A 85 -13.80 2.77 12.30
N THR A 86 -12.60 3.18 11.89
CA THR A 86 -12.35 3.76 10.56
C THR A 86 -11.12 3.15 9.90
N GLY A 87 -11.07 3.14 8.56
CA GLY A 87 -9.93 2.60 7.80
C GLY A 87 -9.77 1.08 7.88
N GLY A 88 -10.75 0.34 8.39
CA GLY A 88 -10.75 -1.12 8.38
C GLY A 88 -10.91 -1.69 6.96
N TRP A 89 -10.40 -2.90 6.73
CA TRP A 89 -10.59 -3.62 5.46
C TRP A 89 -11.83 -4.52 5.56
N HIS A 90 -13.01 -3.94 5.82
CA HIS A 90 -14.31 -4.63 5.78
C HIS A 90 -15.44 -3.61 5.56
N ALA A 91 -15.92 -3.51 4.32
CA ALA A 91 -17.36 -3.63 4.03
C ALA A 91 -17.56 -4.21 2.63
N ILE A 92 -17.17 -5.48 2.44
CA ILE A 92 -17.84 -6.34 1.46
C ILE A 92 -18.86 -7.14 2.28
N ARG A 93 -20.13 -6.73 2.15
CA ARG A 93 -21.38 -7.31 2.70
C ARG A 93 -21.56 -7.31 4.23
N PRO A 94 -22.37 -6.39 4.80
CA PRO A 94 -23.11 -6.70 6.01
C PRO A 94 -24.20 -7.74 5.67
N ALA A 95 -24.45 -8.67 6.59
CA ALA A 95 -25.73 -9.36 6.63
C ALA A 95 -26.85 -8.29 6.65
N ALA A 96 -27.95 -8.54 5.93
CA ALA A 96 -29.02 -7.56 5.74
C ALA A 96 -29.49 -6.97 7.07
N GLY A 97 -29.32 -5.65 7.26
CA GLY A 97 -29.96 -4.90 8.36
C GLY A 97 -29.08 -3.98 9.20
N THR A 98 -27.74 -3.97 9.05
CA THR A 98 -26.89 -3.03 9.79
C THR A 98 -26.50 -1.80 8.97
N PRO A 99 -26.82 -0.57 9.42
CA PRO A 99 -26.30 0.64 8.81
C PRO A 99 -24.78 0.71 9.05
N VAL A 100 -24.01 0.63 7.96
CA VAL A 100 -22.55 0.83 7.98
C VAL A 100 -22.27 2.26 7.55
N HIS A 101 -21.83 3.09 8.49
CA HIS A 101 -21.44 4.49 8.27
C HIS A 101 -19.98 4.70 8.71
N PRO A 102 -19.20 5.55 8.03
CA PRO A 102 -18.86 5.54 6.61
C PRO A 102 -17.57 4.73 6.35
N LEU A 103 -17.57 4.08 5.18
CA LEU A 103 -16.37 3.63 4.49
C LEU A 103 -15.50 4.82 4.12
N SER A 104 -14.23 4.82 4.53
CA SER A 104 -13.17 5.62 3.89
C SER A 104 -11.76 5.10 4.18
N PRO A 105 -11.20 4.16 3.39
CA PRO A 105 -9.76 4.00 3.32
C PRO A 105 -9.15 5.23 2.62
N GLN A 106 -8.26 5.95 3.29
CA GLN A 106 -7.48 6.98 2.62
C GLN A 106 -6.61 6.35 1.54
N LEU A 107 -6.91 6.62 0.28
CA LEU A 107 -6.05 6.22 -0.83
C LEU A 107 -4.97 7.29 -1.00
N SER A 108 -3.73 7.01 -0.61
CA SER A 108 -2.60 7.66 -1.28
C SER A 108 -2.33 6.87 -2.55
N THR A 109 -2.34 7.47 -3.74
CA THR A 109 -2.00 6.70 -4.95
C THR A 109 -0.59 7.07 -5.35
N LEU A 110 0.39 6.19 -5.08
CA LEU A 110 1.73 6.37 -5.65
C LEU A 110 1.73 6.04 -7.14
N LYS A 111 1.25 6.93 -8.01
CA LYS A 111 1.39 6.71 -9.45
C LYS A 111 2.83 6.98 -9.87
N GLN A 112 3.66 5.94 -9.90
CA GLN A 112 4.99 6.02 -10.51
C GLN A 112 4.83 5.98 -12.03
N THR A 113 4.90 7.14 -12.67
CA THR A 113 5.00 7.27 -14.13
C THR A 113 6.12 8.23 -14.46
N HIS A 114 7.34 7.73 -14.66
CA HIS A 114 8.57 8.48 -15.04
C HIS A 114 8.94 9.68 -14.13
N SER A 115 8.05 10.06 -13.21
CA SER A 115 8.02 11.11 -12.21
C SER A 115 7.18 10.54 -11.06
N THR A 116 7.67 10.69 -9.83
CA THR A 116 7.02 10.15 -8.63
C THR A 116 5.91 11.11 -8.24
N THR A 117 4.66 10.83 -8.61
CA THR A 117 3.51 11.66 -8.18
C THR A 117 2.97 11.15 -6.85
N ILE A 118 2.79 12.05 -5.89
CA ILE A 118 2.20 11.78 -4.56
C ILE A 118 0.98 12.69 -4.40
N ASP A 119 -0.16 12.12 -4.04
CA ASP A 119 -1.40 12.84 -3.80
C ASP A 119 -2.08 12.41 -2.48
N ILE A 120 -2.99 13.26 -2.01
CA ILE A 120 -3.95 12.94 -0.96
C ILE A 120 -5.31 12.79 -1.63
N SER A 121 -5.87 11.58 -1.64
CA SER A 121 -7.23 11.36 -2.13
C SER A 121 -8.26 11.44 -0.99
N LEU A 122 -9.39 12.07 -1.29
CA LEU A 122 -10.60 12.10 -0.45
C LEU A 122 -11.78 11.41 -1.12
N VAL A 123 -11.57 10.72 -2.25
CA VAL A 123 -12.64 10.05 -3.02
C VAL A 123 -13.40 9.04 -2.15
N ASP A 124 -12.66 8.34 -1.30
CA ASP A 124 -13.22 7.36 -0.39
C ASP A 124 -13.69 7.99 0.94
N GLY A 125 -13.35 9.25 1.22
CA GLY A 125 -13.73 10.05 2.40
C GLY A 125 -12.55 10.42 3.32
N PHE A 126 -12.82 10.71 4.60
CA PHE A 126 -11.84 11.35 5.50
C PHE A 126 -11.98 10.89 6.96
N ASN A 127 -10.87 10.60 7.63
CA ASN A 127 -10.84 10.22 9.05
C ASN A 127 -9.71 10.88 9.87
N VAL A 128 -8.49 10.96 9.33
CA VAL A 128 -7.31 11.51 10.00
C VAL A 128 -6.66 12.57 9.11
N PRO A 129 -6.49 13.82 9.59
CA PRO A 129 -5.78 14.82 8.82
C PRO A 129 -4.32 14.40 8.63
N THR A 130 -3.86 14.47 7.38
CA THR A 130 -2.56 13.93 6.92
C THR A 130 -1.87 14.94 6.01
N SER A 131 -0.55 14.97 6.06
CA SER A 131 0.30 15.82 5.22
C SER A 131 1.54 15.05 4.76
N PHE A 132 2.02 15.34 3.56
CA PHE A 132 3.31 14.85 3.07
C PHE A 132 4.36 15.96 3.15
N GLY A 133 5.59 15.60 3.50
CA GLY A 133 6.73 16.52 3.51
C GLY A 133 8.04 15.77 3.29
N GLY A 134 9.08 16.49 2.86
CA GLY A 134 10.45 15.97 2.80
C GLY A 134 10.80 15.12 1.58
N CYS A 135 10.00 15.13 0.51
CA CYS A 135 10.42 14.55 -0.77
C CYS A 135 11.16 15.64 -1.58
N PRO A 136 12.48 15.53 -1.82
CA PRO A 136 13.09 16.34 -2.87
C PRO A 136 12.44 15.93 -4.20
N ILE A 137 11.85 16.91 -4.88
CA ILE A 137 11.36 16.78 -6.26
C ILE A 137 12.53 16.91 -7.25
#